data_AF-A0A2D8UZP3-F1
#
_entry.id   AF-A0A2D8UZP3-F1
#
_cell.length_a   1.000
_cell.length_b   1.000
_cell.length_c   1.000
_cell.angle_alpha   90.00
_cell.angle_beta   90.00
_cell.angle_gamma   90.00
#
_symmetry.space_group_name_H-M   'P 1'
#
loop_
_entity.id
_entity.type
_entity.pdbx_description
1 polymer ?
#
loop_
_entity_poly.entity_id
_entity_poly.type
_entity_poly.pdbx_seq_one_letter_code
_entity_poly.pdbx_strand_id
1 'polypeptide(L)'
;MRLESLKKHYLPDEVVVCGRSSVWVPYTDPGLPLAKAIREGVQQHMQEEGLPPKLVLLQNHGIIALGATSEAVLAITLMAEKAAAIFVGAAALGGPEFMRPEQVDRIASRPDEHERQQCLHLWEPLASDRNSL
;
A
#
# COMPACT_ATOMS: atom_id res chain seq x y z
N MET A 1 -16.23 -12.71 2.41
CA MET A 1 -15.27 -11.69 1.93
C MET A 1 -13.99 -12.40 1.48
N ARG A 2 -13.47 -12.13 0.28
CA ARG A 2 -12.19 -12.73 -0.18
C ARG A 2 -11.03 -11.86 0.29
N LEU A 3 -9.95 -12.44 0.82
CA LEU A 3 -8.80 -11.69 1.32
C LEU A 3 -8.12 -10.83 0.24
N GLU A 4 -8.23 -11.21 -1.04
CA GLU A 4 -7.74 -10.41 -2.17
C GLU A 4 -8.33 -8.98 -2.19
N SER A 5 -9.52 -8.75 -1.64
CA SER A 5 -10.10 -7.41 -1.59
C SER A 5 -9.32 -6.44 -0.69
N LEU A 6 -8.45 -6.95 0.19
CA LEU A 6 -7.56 -6.14 1.03
C LEU A 6 -6.54 -5.32 0.24
N LYS A 7 -6.38 -5.60 -1.06
CA LYS A 7 -5.59 -4.74 -1.95
C LYS A 7 -6.22 -3.35 -2.17
N LYS A 8 -7.50 -3.19 -1.85
CA LYS A 8 -8.27 -1.94 -1.94
C LYS A 8 -8.40 -1.29 -0.58
N HIS A 9 -8.42 0.03 -0.56
CA HIS A 9 -8.54 0.82 0.67
C HIS A 9 -9.99 1.10 1.05
N TYR A 10 -10.23 1.20 2.36
CA TYR A 10 -11.52 1.57 2.95
C TYR A 10 -11.36 2.76 3.92
N LEU A 11 -10.12 3.20 4.17
CA LEU A 11 -9.80 4.38 4.95
C LEU A 11 -9.03 5.40 4.08
N PRO A 12 -9.37 6.70 4.15
CA PRO A 12 -8.63 7.74 3.42
C PRO A 12 -7.14 7.77 3.75
N ASP A 13 -6.78 7.56 5.01
CA ASP A 13 -5.39 7.55 5.46
C ASP A 13 -4.55 6.44 4.81
N GLU A 14 -5.15 5.30 4.44
CA GLU A 14 -4.43 4.28 3.70
C GLU A 14 -4.00 4.80 2.33
N VAL A 15 -4.82 5.62 1.67
CA VAL A 15 -4.46 6.21 0.36
C VAL A 15 -3.27 7.14 0.49
N VAL A 16 -3.25 7.93 1.56
CA VAL A 16 -2.18 8.88 1.84
C VAL A 16 -0.87 8.17 2.15
N VAL A 17 -0.91 7.11 2.97
CA VAL A 17 0.29 6.46 3.51
C VAL A 17 0.75 5.27 2.68
N CYS A 18 -0.17 4.41 2.26
CA CYS A 18 0.09 3.15 1.54
C CYS A 18 -0.09 3.25 0.02
N GLY A 19 -0.45 4.42 -0.51
CA GLY A 19 -0.68 4.64 -1.95
C GLY A 19 -2.10 4.27 -2.39
N ARG A 20 -2.35 4.27 -3.70
CA ARG A 20 -3.72 4.09 -4.26
C ARG A 20 -4.27 2.67 -4.05
N SER A 21 -3.38 1.69 -4.03
CA SER A 21 -3.69 0.29 -3.82
C SER A 21 -2.46 -0.45 -3.30
N SER A 22 -2.67 -1.65 -2.75
CA SER A 22 -1.58 -2.54 -2.34
C SER A 22 -1.42 -3.71 -3.31
N VAL A 23 -0.27 -4.40 -3.27
CA VAL A 23 -0.13 -5.68 -3.98
C VAL A 23 -0.65 -6.81 -3.09
N TRP A 24 -1.41 -7.73 -3.67
CA TRP A 24 -1.79 -8.98 -3.01
C TRP A 24 -1.05 -10.16 -3.66
N VAL A 25 -0.35 -10.95 -2.85
CA VAL A 25 0.31 -12.18 -3.28
C VAL A 25 -0.43 -13.36 -2.64
N PRO A 26 -1.00 -14.28 -3.46
CA PRO A 26 -1.57 -15.53 -2.96
C PRO A 26 -0.54 -16.36 -2.19
N TYR A 27 -1.02 -17.31 -1.39
CA TYR A 27 -0.13 -18.16 -0.62
C TYR A 27 0.86 -18.86 -1.55
N THR A 28 2.14 -18.66 -1.28
CA THR A 28 3.25 -19.18 -2.07
C THR A 28 4.35 -19.58 -1.09
N ASP A 29 4.98 -20.73 -1.33
CA ASP A 29 6.02 -21.25 -0.44
C ASP A 29 7.17 -20.24 -0.26
N PRO A 30 7.64 -20.00 0.98
CA PRO A 30 8.75 -19.09 1.24
C PRO A 30 10.02 -19.42 0.45
N GLY A 31 10.83 -18.38 0.22
CA GLY A 31 12.07 -18.48 -0.57
C GLY A 31 11.88 -18.05 -2.02
N LEU A 32 12.53 -18.76 -2.95
CA LEU A 32 12.55 -18.37 -4.36
C LEU A 32 11.15 -18.31 -5.03
N PRO A 33 10.21 -19.24 -4.77
CA PRO A 33 8.87 -19.16 -5.35
C PRO A 33 8.15 -17.87 -4.95
N LEU A 34 8.11 -17.56 -3.64
CA LEU A 34 7.52 -16.34 -3.13
C LEU A 34 8.20 -15.08 -3.69
N ALA A 35 9.53 -15.07 -3.79
CA ALA A 35 10.25 -13.93 -4.38
C ALA A 35 9.85 -13.67 -5.85
N LYS A 36 9.59 -14.72 -6.64
CA LYS A 36 9.10 -14.60 -8.01
C LYS A 36 7.67 -14.05 -8.05
N ALA A 37 6.78 -14.58 -7.20
CA ALA A 37 5.39 -14.12 -7.10
C ALA A 37 5.29 -12.65 -6.66
N ILE A 38 6.11 -12.22 -5.70
CA ILE A 38 6.22 -10.81 -5.29
C ILE A 38 6.67 -9.95 -6.47
N ARG A 39 7.74 -10.35 -7.18
CA ARG A 39 8.23 -9.60 -8.35
C ARG A 39 7.15 -9.42 -9.41
N GLU A 40 6.41 -10.49 -9.73
CA GLU A 40 5.32 -10.45 -10.70
C GLU A 40 4.20 -9.49 -10.27
N GLY A 41 3.76 -9.57 -9.01
CA GLY A 41 2.74 -8.67 -8.46
C GLY A 41 3.18 -7.20 -8.45
N VAL A 42 4.44 -6.93 -8.09
CA VAL A 42 5.02 -5.58 -8.12
C VAL A 42 5.08 -5.05 -9.56
N GLN A 43 5.53 -5.87 -10.52
CA GLN A 43 5.60 -5.48 -11.92
C GLN A 43 4.21 -5.16 -12.50
N GLN A 44 3.20 -5.98 -12.17
CA GLN A 44 1.83 -5.72 -12.58
C GLN A 44 1.31 -4.41 -11.97
N HIS A 45 1.52 -4.19 -10.67
CA HIS A 45 1.10 -2.94 -10.02
C HIS A 45 1.76 -1.72 -10.64
N MET A 46 3.06 -1.78 -10.96
CA MET A 46 3.75 -0.68 -11.64
C MET A 46 3.20 -0.42 -13.05
N GLN A 47 2.73 -1.45 -13.77
CA GLN A 47 2.06 -1.28 -15.07
C GLN A 47 0.68 -0.62 -14.93
N GLU A 48 -0.05 -0.95 -13.87
CA GLU A 48 -1.40 -0.45 -13.61
C GLU A 48 -1.41 0.98 -13.04
N GLU A 49 -0.52 1.27 -12.07
CA GLU A 49 -0.52 2.49 -11.27
C GLU A 49 0.60 3.48 -11.66
N GLY A 50 1.58 3.05 -12.47
CA GLY A 50 2.72 3.86 -12.90
C GLY A 50 3.76 4.14 -11.80
N LEU A 51 3.56 3.61 -10.59
CA LEU A 51 4.42 3.79 -9.42
C LEU A 51 4.66 2.44 -8.72
N PRO A 52 5.79 2.28 -8.00
CA PRO A 52 5.99 1.11 -7.16
C PRO A 52 4.96 1.05 -6.02
N PRO A 53 4.55 -0.15 -5.57
CA PRO A 53 3.66 -0.27 -4.41
C PRO A 53 4.39 0.12 -3.13
N LYS A 54 3.67 0.73 -2.19
CA LYS A 54 4.18 0.96 -0.83
C LYS A 54 3.95 -0.23 0.10
N LEU A 55 2.96 -1.06 -0.19
CA LEU A 55 2.57 -2.19 0.65
C LEU A 55 2.31 -3.44 -0.21
N VAL A 56 2.91 -4.56 0.21
CA VAL A 56 2.65 -5.90 -0.34
C VAL A 56 2.08 -6.77 0.77
N LEU A 57 0.93 -7.37 0.51
CA LEU A 57 0.22 -8.29 1.40
C LEU A 57 0.49 -9.73 0.95
N LEU A 58 0.98 -10.56 1.86
CA LEU A 58 1.29 -11.96 1.61
C LEU A 58 0.28 -12.84 2.34
N GLN A 59 -0.52 -13.59 1.58
CA GLN A 59 -1.54 -14.46 2.15
C GLN A 59 -0.93 -15.46 3.14
N ASN A 60 -1.50 -15.50 4.35
CA ASN A 60 -1.06 -16.38 5.44
C ASN A 60 0.41 -16.21 5.86
N HIS A 61 1.00 -15.03 5.64
CA HIS A 61 2.39 -14.77 5.98
C HIS A 61 2.60 -13.42 6.67
N GLY A 62 2.13 -12.32 6.09
CA GLY A 62 2.37 -10.99 6.63
C GLY A 62 2.44 -9.91 5.57
N ILE A 63 3.22 -8.87 5.82
CA ILE A 63 3.34 -7.70 4.93
C ILE A 63 4.80 -7.39 4.59
N ILE A 64 5.00 -6.68 3.49
CA ILE A 64 6.25 -5.99 3.15
C ILE A 64 5.90 -4.52 2.92
N ALA A 65 6.48 -3.63 3.74
CA ALA A 65 6.37 -2.18 3.58
C ALA A 65 7.60 -1.64 2.84
N LEU A 66 7.38 -0.77 1.86
CA LEU A 66 8.41 -0.19 1.00
C LEU A 66 8.39 1.33 1.13
N GLY A 67 9.53 1.93 1.46
CA GLY A 67 9.69 3.37 1.56
C GLY A 67 11.14 3.79 1.37
N ALA A 68 11.36 5.05 0.97
CA ALA A 68 12.69 5.60 0.74
C ALA A 68 13.51 5.81 2.03
N THR A 69 12.84 5.85 3.19
CA THR A 69 13.44 6.05 4.52
C THR A 69 12.88 5.05 5.52
N SER A 70 13.59 4.85 6.63
CA SER A 70 13.09 4.04 7.77
C SER A 70 11.77 4.56 8.33
N GLU A 71 11.60 5.87 8.37
CA GLU A 71 10.42 6.58 8.85
C GLU A 71 9.23 6.29 7.95
N ALA A 72 9.42 6.32 6.63
CA ALA A 72 8.39 5.95 5.65
C ALA A 72 7.95 4.48 5.85
N VAL A 73 8.92 3.56 5.93
CA VAL A 73 8.64 2.13 6.14
C VAL A 73 7.87 1.91 7.44
N LEU A 74 8.24 2.59 8.52
CA LEU A 74 7.54 2.52 9.79
C LEU A 74 6.12 3.08 9.69
N ALA A 75 5.94 4.23 9.05
CA ALA A 75 4.62 4.85 8.87
C ALA A 75 3.67 3.93 8.09
N ILE A 76 4.14 3.31 7.01
CA ILE A 76 3.38 2.34 6.21
C ILE A 76 3.05 1.10 7.04
N THR A 77 4.00 0.57 7.80
CA THR A 77 3.78 -0.59 8.68
C THR A 77 2.71 -0.31 9.71
N LEU A 78 2.77 0.84 10.39
CA LEU A 78 1.80 1.25 11.40
C LEU A 78 0.41 1.53 10.78
N MET A 79 0.35 2.09 9.57
CA MET A 79 -0.91 2.28 8.87
C MET A 79 -1.54 0.94 8.48
N ALA A 80 -0.75 -0.01 7.96
CA ALA A 80 -1.23 -1.34 7.60
C ALA A 80 -1.81 -2.07 8.83
N GLU A 81 -1.14 -1.99 9.98
CA GLU A 81 -1.63 -2.55 11.25
C GLU A 81 -2.93 -1.87 11.71
N LYS A 82 -2.98 -0.53 11.72
CA LYS A 82 -4.19 0.24 12.05
C LYS A 82 -5.37 -0.17 11.15
N ALA A 83 -5.13 -0.26 9.85
CA ALA A 83 -6.13 -0.66 8.87
C ALA A 83 -6.63 -2.08 9.20
N ALA A 84 -5.73 -3.05 9.37
CA ALA A 84 -6.08 -4.42 9.73
C ALA A 84 -6.93 -4.51 11.03
N ALA A 85 -6.58 -3.74 12.06
CA ALA A 85 -7.37 -3.70 13.29
C ALA A 85 -8.80 -3.18 13.06
N ILE A 86 -8.95 -2.11 12.27
CA ILE A 86 -10.26 -1.56 11.89
C ILE A 86 -11.04 -2.56 11.04
N PHE A 87 -10.38 -3.25 10.11
CA PHE A 87 -10.97 -4.28 9.26
C PHE A 87 -11.55 -5.42 10.08
N VAL A 88 -10.82 -5.93 11.07
CA VAL A 88 -11.29 -6.99 11.96
C VAL A 88 -12.55 -6.56 12.71
N GLY A 89 -12.57 -5.32 13.21
CA GLY A 89 -13.76 -4.73 13.83
C GLY A 89 -14.95 -4.63 12.87
N ALA A 90 -14.71 -4.13 11.65
CA ALA A 90 -15.74 -4.01 10.62
C ALA A 90 -16.26 -5.38 10.16
N ALA A 91 -15.40 -6.39 10.06
CA ALA A 91 -15.77 -7.76 9.69
C ALA A 91 -16.79 -8.38 10.65
N ALA A 92 -16.71 -8.06 11.94
CA ALA A 92 -17.71 -8.47 12.93
C ALA A 92 -19.08 -7.81 12.73
N LEU A 93 -19.16 -6.72 11.97
CA LEU A 93 -20.36 -5.92 11.72
C LEU A 93 -20.87 -6.02 10.27
N GLY A 94 -20.37 -6.98 9.48
CA GLY A 94 -20.78 -7.19 8.08
C GLY A 94 -19.69 -6.90 7.03
N GLY A 95 -18.52 -6.42 7.47
CA GLY A 95 -17.38 -6.09 6.61
C GLY A 95 -17.29 -4.59 6.29
N PRO A 96 -16.10 -4.11 5.87
CA PRO A 96 -15.94 -2.71 5.47
C PRO A 96 -16.56 -2.47 4.08
N GLU A 97 -16.98 -1.22 3.87
CA GLU A 97 -17.27 -0.71 2.54
C GLU A 97 -15.98 -0.11 1.95
N PHE A 98 -15.52 -0.66 0.83
CA PHE A 98 -14.31 -0.18 0.17
C PHE A 98 -14.56 1.10 -0.61
N MET A 99 -13.55 1.96 -0.67
CA MET A 99 -13.63 3.20 -1.44
C MET A 99 -13.73 2.91 -2.94
N ARG A 100 -14.53 3.73 -3.62
CA ARG A 100 -14.60 3.72 -5.08
C ARG A 100 -13.35 4.36 -5.68
N PRO A 101 -12.96 3.99 -6.92
CA PRO A 101 -11.79 4.55 -7.58
C PRO A 101 -11.77 6.08 -7.57
N GLU A 102 -12.91 6.74 -7.79
CA GLU A 102 -12.98 8.20 -7.83
C GLU A 102 -12.70 8.85 -6.47
N GLN A 103 -13.00 8.14 -5.37
CA GLN A 103 -12.70 8.61 -4.01
C GLN A 103 -11.21 8.48 -3.72
N VAL A 104 -10.61 7.37 -4.11
CA VAL A 104 -9.16 7.13 -3.99
C VAL A 104 -8.40 8.18 -4.81
N ASP A 105 -8.80 8.38 -6.07
CA ASP A 105 -8.15 9.31 -6.97
C ASP A 105 -8.18 10.74 -6.45
N ARG A 106 -9.34 11.16 -5.93
CA ARG A 106 -9.50 12.49 -5.32
C ARG A 106 -8.60 12.68 -4.10
N ILE A 107 -8.43 11.67 -3.25
CA ILE A 107 -7.55 11.76 -2.07
C ILE A 107 -6.08 11.78 -2.53
N ALA A 108 -5.71 10.90 -3.44
CA ALA A 108 -4.34 10.79 -3.93
C ALA A 108 -3.87 12.02 -4.72
N SER A 109 -4.78 12.86 -5.25
CA SER A 109 -4.43 14.07 -5.98
C SER A 109 -4.56 15.36 -5.16
N ARG A 110 -4.93 15.27 -3.87
CA ARG A 110 -5.19 16.45 -3.03
C ARG A 110 -3.88 17.15 -2.63
N PRO A 111 -3.72 18.46 -2.86
CA PRO A 111 -2.49 19.17 -2.51
C PRO A 111 -2.11 19.08 -1.02
N ASP A 112 -3.10 19.17 -0.14
CA ASP A 112 -2.89 19.09 1.31
C ASP A 112 -2.44 17.69 1.77
N GLU A 113 -2.86 16.63 1.09
CA GLU A 113 -2.38 15.27 1.38
C GLU A 113 -0.95 15.05 0.88
N HIS A 114 -0.52 15.72 -0.21
CA HIS A 114 0.89 15.72 -0.62
C HIS A 114 1.79 16.42 0.41
N GLU A 115 1.35 17.54 0.97
CA GLU A 115 2.06 18.22 2.07
C GLU A 115 2.16 17.30 3.29
N ARG A 116 1.06 16.63 3.64
CA ARG A 116 1.04 15.64 4.73
C ARG A 116 2.01 14.48 4.48
N GLN A 117 2.11 13.99 3.24
CA GLN A 117 3.09 12.95 2.87
C GLN A 117 4.53 13.40 3.11
N GLN A 118 4.85 14.68 2.84
CA GLN A 118 6.18 15.23 3.14
C GLN A 118 6.46 15.26 4.65
N CYS A 119 5.50 15.73 5.46
CA CYS A 119 5.61 15.71 6.92
C CYS A 119 5.75 14.30 7.51
N LEU A 120 5.17 13.30 6.85
CA LEU A 120 5.27 11.88 7.22
C LEU A 120 6.51 11.19 6.62
N HIS A 121 7.39 11.93 5.94
CA HIS A 121 8.59 11.41 5.28
C HIS A 121 8.28 10.37 4.19
N LEU A 122 7.07 10.38 3.64
CA LEU A 122 6.58 9.46 2.60
C LEU A 122 6.90 9.93 1.18
N TRP A 123 7.47 11.14 1.05
CA TRP A 123 7.84 11.75 -0.21
C TRP A 123 8.98 10.98 -0.88
N GLU A 124 8.80 10.61 -2.14
CA GLU A 124 9.86 10.04 -2.96
C GLU A 124 10.55 11.15 -3.76
N PRO A 125 11.89 11.23 -3.77
CA PRO A 125 12.60 12.13 -4.67
C PRO A 125 12.26 11.78 -6.12
N LEU A 126 12.09 12.80 -6.97
CA LEU A 126 11.87 12.59 -8.39
C LEU A 126 13.07 11.83 -8.98
N ALA A 127 12.84 11.04 -10.02
CA ALA A 127 13.92 10.32 -10.69
C ALA A 127 15.04 11.25 -11.22
N SER A 128 14.74 12.55 -11.42
CA SER A 128 15.71 13.59 -11.74
C SER A 128 16.73 13.86 -10.63
N ASP A 129 16.41 13.55 -9.38
CA ASP A 129 17.23 13.85 -8.21
C ASP A 129 18.23 12.73 -7.89
N ARG A 130 18.17 11.60 -8.61
CA ARG A 130 19.06 10.44 -8.42
C ARG A 130 20.32 10.46 -9.30
N ASN A 131 20.44 11.41 -10.22
CA ASN A 131 21.57 11.50 -11.17
C ASN A 131 22.64 12.52 -10.76
N SER A 132 22.67 12.97 -9.51
CA SER A 132 23.60 13.96 -8.97
C SER A 132 24.61 13.41 -7.96
N LEU A 133 24.85 12.09 -7.95
CA LEU A 133 25.94 11.44 -7.20
C LEU A 133 26.77 10.52 -8.10
#